data_AF-A0A821KW53-F1
#
_entry.id   AF-A0A821KW53-F1
#
_cell.length_a   1.000
_cell.length_b   1.000
_cell.length_c   1.000
_cell.angle_alpha   90.00
_cell.angle_beta   90.00
_cell.angle_gamma   90.00
#
_symmetry.space_group_name_H-M   'P 1'
#
loop_
_entity.id
_entity.type
_entity.pdbx_description
1 polymer ?
#
loop_
_entity_poly.entity_id
_entity_poly.type
_entity_poly.pdbx_seq_one_letter_code
_entity_poly.pdbx_strand_id
1 'polypeptide(L)'
;VFHLKESVGYHTIDAREDALVAKFFARFRNHPKLFVLGSSTVSRLGIFSFLIYVPLFHKYLHHNFICVLLNDLFGIQVRSGCSCAGPYVLDLLNIDDQTADIYTKFITADENGRLNEMPKIELMKPGFTRFNLSYFASDEEVDYILNAIEFIANDGWKFLSLYTYDIKTAVWRPRTVPSGNHFYQYYSLRMITYQHGTMEENTGQQQRELINSNIPQLVTNSSSSDDPIEAAKSMANNIPKYVYENVDFRTDAPLNVPDEYKDFVWFVIPKDIIRRIFIDYEQNQVTDLKPEPFRPKMDD
;
A
#
# COMPACT_ATOMS: atom_id res chain seq x y z
N VAL A 1 22.91 14.21 -17.80
CA VAL A 1 22.93 13.34 -16.60
C VAL A 1 24.34 13.23 -16.01
N PHE A 2 25.35 12.75 -16.76
CA PHE A 2 26.72 12.64 -16.25
C PHE A 2 27.34 13.97 -15.81
N HIS A 3 27.23 15.03 -16.62
CA HIS A 3 27.72 16.38 -16.25
C HIS A 3 27.11 16.95 -14.96
N LEU A 4 25.83 16.69 -14.71
CA LEU A 4 25.14 17.15 -13.49
C LEU A 4 25.64 16.37 -12.26
N LYS A 5 25.82 15.06 -12.40
CA LYS A 5 26.41 14.22 -11.35
C LYS A 5 27.83 14.69 -11.01
N GLU A 6 28.64 14.97 -12.03
CA GLU A 6 30.01 15.49 -11.86
C GLU A 6 30.03 16.87 -11.21
N SER A 7 29.10 17.76 -11.55
CA SER A 7 29.03 19.10 -10.96
C SER A 7 28.63 19.12 -9.50
N VAL A 8 27.75 18.20 -9.06
CA VAL A 8 27.40 18.04 -7.64
C VAL A 8 28.55 17.37 -6.87
N GLY A 9 29.25 16.45 -7.53
CA GLY A 9 30.36 15.70 -6.95
C GLY A 9 29.88 14.46 -6.19
N TYR A 10 30.61 13.35 -6.37
CA TYR A 10 30.24 12.07 -5.81
C TYR A 10 30.20 12.07 -4.27
N HIS A 11 31.17 12.70 -3.62
CA HIS A 11 31.22 12.79 -2.16
C HIS A 11 30.00 13.51 -1.56
N THR A 12 29.51 14.56 -2.23
CA THR A 12 28.33 15.30 -1.79
C THR A 12 27.08 14.43 -1.89
N ILE A 13 26.94 13.68 -2.98
CA ILE A 13 25.83 12.75 -3.19
C ILE A 13 25.86 11.65 -2.13
N ASP A 14 27.03 11.03 -1.93
CA ASP A 14 27.23 9.95 -0.96
C ASP A 14 26.89 10.39 0.47
N ALA A 15 27.42 11.53 0.91
CA ALA A 15 27.12 12.09 2.23
C ALA A 15 25.63 12.44 2.40
N ARG A 16 24.97 12.91 1.34
CA ARG A 16 23.53 13.20 1.38
C ARG A 16 22.70 11.91 1.43
N GLU A 17 23.05 10.89 0.67
CA GLU A 17 22.37 9.59 0.71
C GLU A 17 22.53 8.92 2.08
N ASP A 18 23.72 8.95 2.68
CA ASP A 18 23.96 8.47 4.04
C ASP A 18 23.09 9.20 5.07
N ALA A 19 22.96 10.52 4.96
CA ALA A 19 22.10 11.31 5.84
C ALA A 19 20.62 10.92 5.71
N LEU A 20 20.14 10.66 4.48
CA LEU A 20 18.77 10.20 4.23
C LEU A 20 18.52 8.80 4.79
N VAL A 21 19.49 7.89 4.65
CA VAL A 21 19.44 6.55 5.23
C VAL A 21 19.40 6.61 6.76
N ALA A 22 20.27 7.42 7.37
CA ALA A 22 20.28 7.62 8.81
C ALA A 22 18.94 8.19 9.32
N LYS A 23 18.38 9.19 8.62
CA LYS A 23 17.07 9.80 8.96
C LYS A 23 15.94 8.77 8.88
N PHE A 24 15.92 7.94 7.84
CA PHE A 24 14.93 6.87 7.69
C PHE A 24 15.00 5.85 8.84
N PHE A 25 16.19 5.31 9.14
CA PHE A 25 16.32 4.31 10.20
C PHE A 25 16.11 4.88 11.59
N ALA A 26 16.49 6.13 11.85
CA ALA A 26 16.19 6.79 13.12
C ALA A 26 14.68 6.82 13.40
N ARG A 27 13.85 6.93 12.36
CA ARG A 27 12.39 6.95 12.48
C ARG A 27 11.76 5.56 12.53
N PHE A 28 12.20 4.66 11.66
CA PHE A 28 11.46 3.42 11.38
C PHE A 28 12.07 2.13 11.91
N ARG A 29 13.33 2.13 12.35
CA ARG A 29 14.02 0.90 12.79
C ARG A 29 13.27 0.15 13.88
N ASN A 30 12.66 0.87 14.81
CA ASN A 30 11.94 0.30 15.96
C ASN A 30 10.42 0.51 15.86
N HIS A 31 9.88 0.81 14.66
CA HIS A 31 8.46 1.07 14.52
C HIS A 31 7.67 -0.25 14.64
N PRO A 32 6.71 -0.39 15.58
CA PRO A 32 6.11 -1.68 15.93
C PRO A 32 5.24 -2.31 14.83
N LYS A 33 4.83 -1.51 13.84
CA LYS A 33 3.97 -1.93 12.73
C LYS A 33 4.67 -1.90 11.37
N LEU A 34 5.89 -1.37 11.28
CA LEU A 34 6.58 -1.21 10.00
C LEU A 34 7.87 -2.02 10.04
N PHE A 35 7.93 -3.03 9.17
CA PHE A 35 9.05 -3.96 9.08
C PHE A 35 9.88 -3.57 7.87
N VAL A 36 11.07 -3.03 8.09
CA VAL A 36 12.03 -2.73 7.03
C VAL A 36 12.72 -4.03 6.62
N LEU A 37 12.76 -4.31 5.32
CA LEU A 37 13.38 -5.51 4.76
C LEU A 37 14.82 -5.25 4.33
N GLY A 38 15.66 -6.27 4.53
CA GLY A 38 17.10 -6.26 4.23
C GLY A 38 17.90 -5.58 5.34
N SER A 39 19.23 -5.69 5.25
CA SER A 39 20.12 -5.21 6.30
C SER A 39 20.01 -3.70 6.56
N SER A 40 20.00 -3.36 7.84
CA SER A 40 20.02 -2.02 8.42
C SER A 40 21.43 -1.59 8.89
N THR A 41 22.41 -2.49 8.84
CA THR A 41 23.77 -2.28 9.35
C THR A 41 24.80 -2.03 8.26
N VAL A 42 24.58 -2.54 7.05
CA VAL A 42 25.47 -2.32 5.92
C VAL A 42 25.20 -0.99 5.21
N SER A 43 26.24 -0.38 4.66
CA SER A 43 26.11 0.80 3.79
C SER A 43 25.20 0.46 2.61
N ARG A 44 24.27 1.38 2.30
CA ARG A 44 23.22 1.17 1.31
C ARG A 44 22.75 2.48 0.71
N LEU A 45 22.18 2.39 -0.47
CA LEU A 45 21.45 3.49 -1.10
C LEU A 45 20.14 3.77 -0.32
N GLY A 46 19.61 4.98 -0.48
CA GLY A 46 18.30 5.42 0.01
C GLY A 46 17.12 4.73 -0.69
N ILE A 47 17.16 3.42 -0.87
CA ILE A 47 16.11 2.58 -1.44
C ILE A 47 15.68 1.60 -0.37
N PHE A 48 14.42 1.68 0.05
CA PHE A 48 13.90 0.93 1.18
C PHE A 48 12.73 0.06 0.73
N SER A 49 12.69 -1.16 1.27
CA SER A 49 11.59 -2.10 1.09
C SER A 49 10.98 -2.36 2.46
N PHE A 50 9.65 -2.38 2.57
CA PHE A 50 8.99 -2.55 3.85
C PHE A 50 7.66 -3.28 3.74
N LEU A 51 7.19 -3.76 4.89
CA LEU A 51 5.87 -4.31 5.13
C LEU A 51 5.19 -3.54 6.25
N ILE A 52 3.86 -3.51 6.21
CA ILE A 52 3.05 -2.94 7.29
C ILE A 52 2.25 -4.05 7.93
N TYR A 53 2.51 -4.31 9.20
CA TYR A 53 1.78 -5.26 10.02
C TYR A 53 0.59 -4.58 10.68
N VAL A 54 -0.52 -5.30 10.75
CA VAL A 54 -1.74 -4.86 11.42
C VAL A 54 -1.98 -5.80 12.60
N PRO A 55 -1.53 -5.42 13.82
CA PRO A 55 -1.62 -6.28 15.00
C PRO A 55 -3.04 -6.76 15.31
N LEU A 56 -4.05 -5.94 14.98
CA LEU A 56 -5.46 -6.27 15.20
C LEU A 56 -5.94 -7.52 14.46
N PHE A 57 -5.30 -7.86 13.33
CA PHE A 57 -5.68 -8.99 12.49
C PHE A 57 -4.60 -10.06 12.39
N HIS A 58 -3.43 -9.85 13.02
CA HIS A 58 -2.24 -10.69 12.86
C HIS A 58 -1.84 -10.92 11.40
N LYS A 59 -2.00 -9.89 10.57
CA LYS A 59 -1.75 -9.94 9.12
C LYS A 59 -1.10 -8.65 8.66
N TYR A 60 -0.61 -8.65 7.43
CA TYR A 60 -0.01 -7.48 6.80
C TYR A 60 -1.01 -6.72 5.93
N LEU A 61 -0.70 -5.46 5.61
CA LEU A 61 -1.33 -4.77 4.49
C LEU A 61 -0.73 -5.30 3.18
N HIS A 62 -1.59 -5.56 2.20
CA HIS A 62 -1.14 -6.02 0.89
C HIS A 62 -0.29 -4.92 0.23
N HIS A 63 0.88 -5.26 -0.32
CA HIS A 63 1.83 -4.29 -0.88
C HIS A 63 1.22 -3.40 -1.98
N ASN A 64 0.37 -3.97 -2.84
CA ASN A 64 -0.33 -3.19 -3.88
C ASN A 64 -1.33 -2.20 -3.28
N PHE A 65 -1.97 -2.54 -2.15
CA PHE A 65 -2.88 -1.63 -1.47
C PHE A 65 -2.11 -0.44 -0.88
N ILE A 66 -0.96 -0.69 -0.24
CA ILE A 66 -0.10 0.39 0.27
C ILE A 66 0.29 1.36 -0.85
N CYS A 67 0.65 0.84 -2.04
CA CYS A 67 1.00 1.67 -3.18
C CYS A 67 -0.16 2.55 -3.66
N VAL A 68 -1.35 1.96 -3.80
CA VAL A 68 -2.54 2.70 -4.21
C VAL A 68 -2.88 3.76 -3.17
N LEU A 69 -2.81 3.43 -1.88
CA LEU A 69 -3.15 4.36 -0.81
C LEU A 69 -2.16 5.54 -0.70
N LEU A 70 -0.85 5.29 -0.86
CA LEU A 70 0.17 6.35 -0.92
C LEU A 70 -0.07 7.31 -2.09
N ASN A 71 -0.45 6.76 -3.25
CA ASN A 71 -0.76 7.54 -4.43
C ASN A 71 -2.03 8.37 -4.23
N ASP A 72 -3.11 7.75 -3.75
CA ASP A 72 -4.44 8.38 -3.70
C ASP A 72 -4.53 9.46 -2.61
N LEU A 73 -3.88 9.25 -1.45
CA LEU A 73 -3.92 10.21 -0.34
C LEU A 73 -2.84 11.28 -0.42
N PHE A 74 -1.65 10.93 -0.92
CA PHE A 74 -0.46 11.78 -0.78
C PHE A 74 0.23 12.11 -2.11
N GLY A 75 -0.21 11.52 -3.23
CA GLY A 75 0.45 11.67 -4.53
C GLY A 75 1.82 11.00 -4.60
N ILE A 76 2.16 10.13 -3.65
CA ILE A 76 3.48 9.50 -3.58
C ILE A 76 3.46 8.20 -4.39
N GLN A 77 4.25 8.18 -5.46
CA GLN A 77 4.36 7.00 -6.32
C GLN A 77 5.44 6.05 -5.81
N VAL A 78 5.01 4.86 -5.43
CA VAL A 78 5.89 3.76 -4.99
C VAL A 78 5.71 2.53 -5.87
N ARG A 79 6.60 1.56 -5.72
CA ARG A 79 6.54 0.29 -6.46
C ARG A 79 6.23 -0.85 -5.49
N SER A 80 5.49 -1.84 -5.96
CA SER A 80 5.20 -3.06 -5.21
C SER A 80 5.56 -4.31 -5.99
N GLY A 81 5.78 -5.41 -5.24
CA GLY A 81 5.92 -6.76 -5.77
C GLY A 81 7.35 -7.30 -5.69
N CYS A 82 7.54 -8.47 -6.30
CA CYS A 82 8.75 -9.30 -6.17
C CYS A 82 9.38 -9.69 -7.52
N SER A 83 9.09 -8.95 -8.60
CA SER A 83 9.26 -9.37 -10.00
C SER A 83 10.66 -9.82 -10.46
N CYS A 84 11.75 -9.45 -9.76
CA CYS A 84 13.11 -9.68 -10.27
C CYS A 84 14.02 -10.47 -9.31
N ALA A 85 13.52 -10.84 -8.12
CA ALA A 85 14.36 -11.47 -7.09
C ALA A 85 13.54 -12.43 -6.20
N GLY A 86 12.71 -13.28 -6.82
CA GLY A 86 11.78 -14.18 -6.13
C GLY A 86 12.39 -14.94 -4.95
N PRO A 87 13.50 -15.69 -5.13
CA PRO A 87 14.13 -16.42 -4.04
C PRO A 87 14.61 -15.54 -2.88
N TYR A 88 15.15 -14.35 -3.19
CA TYR A 88 15.58 -13.41 -2.16
C TYR A 88 14.40 -12.83 -1.37
N VAL A 89 13.26 -12.61 -2.03
CA VAL A 89 12.03 -12.17 -1.33
C VAL A 89 11.54 -13.27 -0.39
N LEU A 90 11.54 -14.53 -0.82
CA LEU A 90 11.15 -15.65 0.04
C LEU A 90 12.05 -15.74 1.28
N ASP A 91 13.36 -15.60 1.09
CA ASP A 91 14.33 -15.61 2.20
C ASP A 91 14.12 -14.43 3.17
N LEU A 92 13.91 -13.21 2.65
CA LEU A 92 13.63 -12.02 3.47
C LEU A 92 12.35 -12.15 4.29
N LEU A 93 11.33 -12.77 3.71
CA LEU A 93 10.04 -13.02 4.37
C LEU A 93 10.07 -14.25 5.28
N ASN A 94 11.20 -14.96 5.34
CA ASN A 94 11.37 -16.21 6.08
C ASN A 94 10.32 -17.28 5.68
N ILE A 95 10.03 -17.37 4.38
CA ILE A 95 9.12 -18.34 3.80
C ILE A 95 9.93 -19.59 3.47
N ASP A 96 9.54 -20.74 4.04
CA ASP A 96 10.18 -22.02 3.74
C ASP A 96 9.81 -22.55 2.35
N ASP A 97 10.58 -23.53 1.86
CA ASP A 97 10.39 -24.09 0.52
C ASP A 97 8.99 -24.69 0.34
N GLN A 98 8.42 -25.30 1.39
CA GLN A 98 7.08 -25.90 1.34
C GLN A 98 5.99 -24.85 1.13
N THR A 99 6.09 -23.73 1.85
CA THR A 99 5.17 -22.59 1.73
C THR A 99 5.39 -21.85 0.41
N ALA A 100 6.64 -21.75 -0.05
CA ALA A 100 6.95 -21.18 -1.37
C ALA A 100 6.33 -21.99 -2.51
N ASP A 101 6.34 -23.32 -2.44
CA ASP A 101 5.67 -24.20 -3.40
C ASP A 101 4.16 -23.96 -3.41
N ILE A 102 3.55 -23.77 -2.25
CA ILE A 102 2.12 -23.43 -2.12
C ILE A 102 1.83 -22.09 -2.81
N TYR A 103 2.60 -21.04 -2.53
CA TYR A 103 2.44 -19.75 -3.22
C TYR A 103 2.67 -19.86 -4.73
N THR A 104 3.61 -20.71 -5.17
CA THR A 104 3.87 -20.95 -6.59
C THR A 104 2.67 -21.59 -7.28
N LYS A 105 1.94 -22.51 -6.63
CA LYS A 105 0.70 -23.10 -7.18
C LYS A 105 -0.37 -22.05 -7.49
N PHE A 106 -0.52 -21.03 -6.64
CA PHE A 106 -1.46 -19.92 -6.85
C PHE A 106 -1.10 -19.01 -8.03
N ILE A 107 0.19 -18.88 -8.34
CA ILE A 107 0.71 -17.94 -9.35
C ILE A 107 0.87 -18.60 -10.72
N THR A 108 1.25 -19.88 -10.75
CA THR A 108 1.58 -20.63 -11.98
C THR A 108 0.38 -21.30 -12.65
N ALA A 109 -0.80 -21.26 -12.03
CA ALA A 109 -2.01 -21.74 -12.68
C ALA A 109 -2.30 -20.94 -13.97
N ASP A 110 -2.55 -21.65 -15.07
CA ASP A 110 -3.04 -21.05 -16.31
C ASP A 110 -4.42 -20.39 -16.09
N GLU A 111 -4.76 -19.39 -16.91
CA GLU A 111 -6.06 -18.69 -16.90
C GLU A 111 -7.27 -19.65 -17.02
N ASN A 112 -7.03 -20.87 -17.56
CA ASN A 112 -7.99 -21.95 -17.76
C ASN A 112 -7.85 -23.13 -16.77
N GLY A 113 -6.99 -23.03 -15.74
CA GLY A 113 -6.81 -24.09 -14.73
C GLY A 113 -6.27 -25.41 -15.28
N ARG A 114 -5.49 -25.39 -16.37
CA ARG A 114 -5.07 -26.61 -17.09
C ARG A 114 -3.78 -27.24 -16.57
N LEU A 115 -2.93 -26.47 -15.88
CA LEU A 115 -1.69 -26.97 -15.28
C LEU A 115 -1.82 -27.29 -13.78
N ASN A 116 -2.78 -26.65 -13.09
CA ASN A 116 -3.07 -26.87 -11.67
C ASN A 116 -4.60 -26.95 -11.47
N GLU A 117 -5.06 -27.74 -10.50
CA GLU A 117 -6.47 -27.96 -10.12
C GLU A 117 -7.22 -26.68 -9.66
N MET A 118 -6.59 -25.50 -9.75
CA MET A 118 -7.07 -24.25 -9.18
C MET A 118 -6.89 -23.05 -10.14
N PRO A 119 -7.78 -22.04 -10.08
CA PRO A 119 -7.61 -20.81 -10.84
C PRO A 119 -6.46 -19.96 -10.30
N LYS A 120 -5.83 -19.17 -11.18
CA LYS A 120 -4.77 -18.22 -10.81
C LYS A 120 -5.27 -17.17 -9.82
N ILE A 121 -4.55 -17.00 -8.71
CA ILE A 121 -4.81 -15.99 -7.69
C ILE A 121 -3.52 -15.16 -7.48
N GLU A 122 -3.36 -14.10 -8.28
CA GLU A 122 -2.18 -13.23 -8.18
C GLU A 122 -2.15 -12.49 -6.82
N LEU A 123 -3.30 -12.27 -6.19
CA LEU A 123 -3.40 -11.60 -4.89
C LEU A 123 -2.69 -12.36 -3.75
N MET A 124 -2.50 -13.68 -3.89
CA MET A 124 -1.81 -14.48 -2.86
C MET A 124 -0.29 -14.31 -2.92
N LYS A 125 0.24 -13.70 -3.98
CA LYS A 125 1.67 -13.56 -4.21
C LYS A 125 2.32 -12.70 -3.12
N PRO A 126 3.28 -13.25 -2.35
CA PRO A 126 4.00 -12.46 -1.36
C PRO A 126 4.89 -11.41 -2.02
N GLY A 127 5.06 -10.28 -1.35
CA GLY A 127 5.86 -9.16 -1.83
C GLY A 127 5.92 -8.02 -0.83
N PHE A 128 6.56 -6.92 -1.23
CA PHE A 128 6.76 -5.75 -0.39
C PHE A 128 6.50 -4.45 -1.16
N THR A 129 6.41 -3.36 -0.42
CA THR A 129 6.39 -2.00 -0.97
C THR A 129 7.80 -1.43 -0.93
N ARG A 130 8.22 -0.79 -2.03
CA ARG A 130 9.55 -0.19 -2.18
C ARG A 130 9.46 1.25 -2.62
N PHE A 131 10.26 2.11 -2.00
CA PHE A 131 10.41 3.51 -2.35
C PHE A 131 11.89 3.93 -2.32
N ASN A 132 12.16 5.11 -2.88
CA ASN A 132 13.48 5.72 -2.92
C ASN A 132 13.41 7.16 -2.39
N LEU A 133 14.38 7.53 -1.57
CA LEU A 133 14.69 8.92 -1.25
C LEU A 133 15.83 9.37 -2.14
N SER A 134 15.57 10.39 -2.96
CA SER A 134 16.57 10.93 -3.88
C SER A 134 17.46 11.97 -3.18
N TYR A 135 18.74 12.01 -3.52
CA TYR A 135 19.68 12.97 -2.93
C TYR A 135 19.31 14.44 -3.21
N PHE A 136 18.59 14.71 -4.29
CA PHE A 136 18.14 16.06 -4.65
C PHE A 136 16.80 16.46 -4.03
N ALA A 137 16.13 15.54 -3.31
CA ALA A 137 14.90 15.88 -2.60
C ALA A 137 15.22 16.78 -1.40
N SER A 138 14.37 17.78 -1.18
CA SER A 138 14.49 18.68 -0.04
C SER A 138 14.18 17.94 1.26
N ASP A 139 14.62 18.49 2.41
CA ASP A 139 14.34 17.86 3.70
C ASP A 139 12.83 17.84 4.00
N GLU A 140 12.10 18.85 3.53
CA GLU A 140 10.64 18.95 3.63
C GLU A 140 9.93 17.85 2.81
N GLU A 141 10.37 17.62 1.57
CA GLU A 141 9.84 16.53 0.73
C GLU A 141 10.10 15.16 1.36
N VAL A 142 11.30 14.97 1.91
CA VAL A 142 11.67 13.75 2.62
C VAL A 142 10.78 13.57 3.85
N ASP A 143 10.61 14.60 4.68
CA ASP A 143 9.76 14.51 5.87
C ASP A 143 8.30 14.25 5.52
N TYR A 144 7.78 14.85 4.45
CA TYR A 144 6.45 14.57 3.93
C TYR A 144 6.29 13.09 3.56
N ILE A 145 7.25 12.51 2.84
CA ILE A 145 7.22 11.09 2.47
C ILE A 145 7.25 10.19 3.71
N LEU A 146 8.13 10.49 4.68
CA LEU A 146 8.22 9.71 5.92
C LEU A 146 6.94 9.83 6.76
N ASN A 147 6.36 11.02 6.88
CA ASN A 147 5.09 11.25 7.57
C ASN A 147 3.94 10.45 6.92
N ALA A 148 3.87 10.41 5.59
CA ALA A 148 2.86 9.66 4.85
C ALA A 148 3.00 8.13 5.07
N ILE A 149 4.22 7.61 5.05
CA ILE A 149 4.49 6.19 5.34
C ILE A 149 4.10 5.84 6.79
N GLU A 150 4.46 6.69 7.75
CA GLU A 150 4.10 6.50 9.16
C GLU A 150 2.59 6.55 9.39
N PHE A 151 1.89 7.45 8.69
CA PHE A 151 0.43 7.50 8.72
C PHE A 151 -0.18 6.18 8.23
N ILE A 152 0.25 5.66 7.08
CA ILE A 152 -0.29 4.40 6.54
C ILE A 152 0.06 3.22 7.45
N ALA A 153 1.24 3.22 8.06
CA ALA A 153 1.63 2.19 9.03
C ALA A 153 0.69 2.15 10.24
N ASN A 154 0.15 3.30 10.65
CA ASN A 154 -0.69 3.40 11.82
C ASN A 154 -2.19 3.25 11.53
N ASP A 155 -2.67 3.91 10.48
CA ASP A 155 -4.10 4.10 10.20
C ASP A 155 -4.52 3.60 8.80
N GLY A 156 -3.57 3.17 7.96
CA GLY A 156 -3.85 2.76 6.58
C GLY A 156 -4.83 1.58 6.48
N TRP A 157 -4.86 0.69 7.48
CA TRP A 157 -5.80 -0.43 7.52
C TRP A 157 -7.27 0.02 7.59
N LYS A 158 -7.57 1.22 8.13
CA LYS A 158 -8.95 1.74 8.19
C LYS A 158 -9.52 1.95 6.78
N PHE A 159 -8.68 2.40 5.86
CA PHE A 159 -9.06 2.73 4.48
C PHE A 159 -9.39 1.50 3.63
N LEU A 160 -8.93 0.30 3.98
CA LEU A 160 -9.23 -0.93 3.23
C LEU A 160 -10.74 -1.11 2.99
N SER A 161 -11.59 -0.66 3.92
CA SER A 161 -13.04 -0.68 3.79
C SER A 161 -13.56 0.15 2.62
N LEU A 162 -12.84 1.19 2.20
CA LEU A 162 -13.15 2.03 1.05
C LEU A 162 -12.64 1.46 -0.27
N TYR A 163 -11.91 0.34 -0.26
CA TYR A 163 -11.33 -0.27 -1.45
C TYR A 163 -11.88 -1.68 -1.69
N THR A 164 -11.84 -2.08 -2.95
CA THR A 164 -12.07 -3.44 -3.43
C THR A 164 -10.83 -3.92 -4.19
N TYR A 165 -10.76 -5.21 -4.47
CA TYR A 165 -9.60 -5.82 -5.12
C TYR A 165 -10.02 -6.84 -6.16
N ASP A 166 -9.15 -7.06 -7.14
CA ASP A 166 -9.28 -8.10 -8.13
C ASP A 166 -8.31 -9.25 -7.82
N ILE A 167 -8.87 -10.44 -7.60
CA ILE A 167 -8.17 -11.67 -7.22
C ILE A 167 -7.16 -12.10 -8.30
N LYS A 168 -7.51 -11.90 -9.58
CA LYS A 168 -6.70 -12.37 -10.72
C LYS A 168 -5.52 -11.45 -11.01
N THR A 169 -5.70 -10.15 -10.79
CA THR A 169 -4.70 -9.13 -11.15
C THR A 169 -3.98 -8.53 -9.94
N ALA A 170 -4.45 -8.81 -8.72
CA ALA A 170 -4.00 -8.17 -7.48
C ALA A 170 -4.12 -6.63 -7.48
N VAL A 171 -4.98 -6.08 -8.35
CA VAL A 171 -5.23 -4.64 -8.45
C VAL A 171 -6.25 -4.22 -7.40
N TRP A 172 -5.92 -3.17 -6.65
CA TRP A 172 -6.80 -2.53 -5.67
C TRP A 172 -7.43 -1.28 -6.29
N ARG A 173 -8.71 -1.05 -6.01
CA ARG A 173 -9.47 0.10 -6.54
C ARG A 173 -10.36 0.67 -5.42
N PRO A 174 -10.55 2.00 -5.34
CA PRO A 174 -11.57 2.57 -4.46
C PRO A 174 -12.93 1.93 -4.75
N ARG A 175 -13.88 1.92 -3.82
CA ARG A 175 -15.27 1.50 -4.08
C ARG A 175 -16.02 2.68 -4.66
N THR A 176 -16.48 2.57 -5.90
CA THR A 176 -17.45 3.52 -6.43
C THR A 176 -18.71 3.42 -5.57
N VAL A 177 -19.15 4.55 -5.03
CA VAL A 177 -20.49 4.62 -4.45
C VAL A 177 -21.48 4.26 -5.58
N PRO A 178 -22.42 3.35 -5.37
CA PRO A 178 -23.36 2.99 -6.42
C PRO A 178 -24.32 4.16 -6.63
N SER A 179 -24.17 4.89 -7.74
CA SER A 179 -25.27 5.39 -8.60
C SER A 179 -24.72 6.27 -9.72
N GLY A 180 -24.40 5.66 -10.87
CA GLY A 180 -24.12 6.39 -12.11
C GLY A 180 -22.86 5.88 -12.81
N ASN A 181 -22.96 5.67 -14.13
CA ASN A 181 -21.89 5.18 -15.01
C ASN A 181 -20.67 6.12 -15.03
N HIS A 182 -19.85 6.13 -13.99
CA HIS A 182 -18.61 6.88 -13.97
C HIS A 182 -17.48 5.87 -13.87
N PHE A 183 -17.01 5.47 -15.06
CA PHE A 183 -15.77 4.73 -15.21
C PHE A 183 -14.67 5.47 -14.44
N TYR A 184 -13.94 4.76 -13.57
CA TYR A 184 -12.71 5.27 -12.96
C TYR A 184 -11.82 5.85 -14.05
N GLN A 185 -11.77 7.17 -14.14
CA GLN A 185 -10.87 7.82 -15.06
C GLN A 185 -9.61 8.15 -14.26
N TYR A 186 -8.63 7.25 -14.33
CA TYR A 186 -7.29 7.54 -13.82
C TYR A 186 -6.81 8.86 -14.41
N TYR A 187 -6.19 9.71 -13.59
CA TYR A 187 -5.35 10.79 -14.09
C TYR A 187 -4.30 10.16 -15.01
N SER A 188 -4.52 10.30 -16.32
CA SER A 188 -3.59 9.80 -17.32
C SER A 188 -2.56 10.88 -17.55
N LEU A 189 -1.29 10.51 -17.74
CA LEU A 189 -0.28 11.45 -18.25
C LEU A 189 -0.71 12.09 -19.58
N ARG A 190 -1.63 11.46 -20.32
CA ARG A 190 -2.24 12.03 -21.54
C ARG A 190 -3.13 13.25 -21.27
N MET A 191 -3.53 13.48 -20.03
CA MET A 191 -4.32 14.62 -19.58
C MET A 191 -3.44 15.76 -19.08
N ILE A 192 -2.12 15.57 -19.01
CA ILE A 192 -1.17 16.58 -18.56
C ILE A 192 -0.50 17.17 -19.80
N THR A 193 -0.49 18.49 -19.91
CA THR A 193 0.18 19.25 -20.96
C THR A 193 1.29 20.09 -20.37
N TYR A 194 2.34 20.29 -21.16
CA TYR A 194 3.46 21.18 -20.86
C TYR A 194 3.56 22.32 -21.87
N GLN A 195 2.50 22.59 -22.63
CA GLN A 195 2.50 23.57 -23.72
C GLN A 195 2.90 24.99 -23.25
N HIS A 196 2.62 25.33 -21.99
CA HIS A 196 2.96 26.63 -21.40
C HIS A 196 4.21 26.59 -20.50
N GLY A 197 5.01 25.52 -20.56
CA GLY A 197 6.23 25.39 -19.76
C GLY A 197 5.99 25.10 -18.27
N THR A 198 4.72 24.94 -17.86
CA THR A 198 4.32 24.44 -16.55
C THR A 198 3.47 23.18 -16.71
N MET A 199 3.39 22.36 -15.67
CA MET A 199 2.55 21.16 -15.68
C MET A 199 1.09 21.60 -15.53
N GLU A 200 0.29 21.46 -16.59
CA GLU A 200 -1.12 21.86 -16.60
C GLU A 200 -2.02 20.68 -16.94
N GLU A 201 -3.20 20.60 -16.32
CA GLU A 201 -4.21 19.61 -16.68
C GLU A 201 -5.09 20.10 -17.84
N ASN A 202 -5.16 19.31 -18.91
CA ASN A 202 -5.96 19.55 -20.11
C ASN A 202 -7.38 18.94 -20.00
N THR A 203 -7.99 19.00 -18.82
CA THR A 203 -9.36 18.51 -18.58
C THR A 203 -10.36 19.66 -18.69
N GLY A 204 -11.31 19.55 -19.63
CA GLY A 204 -12.45 20.47 -19.72
C GLY A 204 -13.29 20.44 -18.43
N GLN A 205 -14.00 21.54 -18.12
CA GLN A 205 -14.75 21.71 -16.85
C GLN A 205 -15.67 20.53 -16.50
N GLN A 206 -16.32 19.89 -17.49
CA GLN A 206 -17.18 18.71 -17.27
C GLN A 206 -16.41 17.44 -16.85
N GLN A 207 -15.14 17.29 -17.24
CA GLN A 207 -14.31 16.16 -16.79
C GLN A 207 -13.84 16.35 -15.34
N ARG A 208 -13.58 17.59 -14.92
CA ARG A 208 -13.17 17.89 -13.53
C ARG A 208 -14.23 17.48 -12.50
N GLU A 209 -15.52 17.70 -12.80
CA GLU A 209 -16.63 17.30 -11.92
C GLU A 209 -16.77 15.77 -11.78
N LEU A 210 -16.49 15.02 -12.86
CA LEU A 210 -16.51 13.56 -12.85
C LEU A 210 -15.29 12.96 -12.12
N ILE A 211 -14.12 13.58 -12.24
CA ILE A 211 -12.85 13.10 -11.67
C ILE A 211 -12.78 13.33 -10.14
N ASN A 212 -13.41 14.39 -9.62
CA ASN A 212 -13.50 14.68 -8.19
C ASN A 212 -14.39 13.69 -7.39
N SER A 213 -14.93 12.65 -8.03
CA SER A 213 -15.77 11.62 -7.42
C SER A 213 -15.01 10.35 -7.01
N ASN A 214 -13.69 10.28 -7.25
CA ASN A 214 -12.89 9.04 -7.16
C ASN A 214 -12.49 8.61 -5.74
N ILE A 215 -12.76 9.44 -4.75
CA ILE A 215 -13.01 9.06 -3.36
C ILE A 215 -14.38 9.67 -3.09
N PRO A 216 -15.35 8.99 -2.44
CA PRO A 216 -16.60 9.65 -2.09
C PRO A 216 -16.26 11.00 -1.45
N GLN A 217 -16.99 12.07 -1.76
CA GLN A 217 -16.82 13.42 -1.18
C GLN A 217 -16.97 13.40 0.36
N LEU A 218 -16.06 12.73 1.04
CA LEU A 218 -16.18 12.35 2.45
C LEU A 218 -15.38 13.25 3.35
N VAL A 219 -14.45 14.03 2.79
CA VAL A 219 -13.50 14.80 3.58
C VAL A 219 -13.15 16.13 2.92
N THR A 220 -14.10 16.71 2.18
CA THR A 220 -14.04 18.13 1.79
C THR A 220 -14.74 19.04 2.80
N ASN A 221 -15.41 18.48 3.82
CA ASN A 221 -16.08 19.25 4.86
C ASN A 221 -15.30 19.36 6.18
N SER A 222 -14.09 18.79 6.30
CA SER A 222 -13.21 19.14 7.43
C SER A 222 -12.25 20.23 6.98
N SER A 223 -12.60 21.47 7.34
CA SER A 223 -11.68 22.59 7.63
C SER A 223 -10.33 22.55 6.93
N SER A 224 -10.21 23.27 5.82
CA SER A 224 -9.07 24.15 5.45
C SER A 224 -7.71 23.91 6.13
N SER A 225 -7.18 22.68 6.12
CA SER A 225 -5.78 22.43 6.41
C SER A 225 -5.11 22.21 5.06
N ASP A 226 -4.19 23.10 4.68
CA ASP A 226 -3.39 22.93 3.46
C ASP A 226 -2.46 21.68 3.55
N ASP A 227 -2.39 21.00 4.70
CA ASP A 227 -1.60 19.79 4.92
C ASP A 227 -2.39 18.49 4.60
N PRO A 228 -1.96 17.71 3.58
CA PRO A 228 -2.54 16.41 3.25
C PRO A 228 -2.52 15.39 4.40
N ILE A 229 -1.53 15.45 5.29
CA ILE A 229 -1.39 14.51 6.41
C ILE A 229 -2.51 14.70 7.43
N GLU A 230 -2.86 15.94 7.75
CA GLU A 230 -3.96 16.25 8.67
C GLU A 230 -5.32 15.88 8.07
N ALA A 231 -5.52 16.17 6.78
CA ALA A 231 -6.69 15.74 6.04
C ALA A 231 -6.85 14.20 6.11
N ALA A 232 -5.79 13.45 5.84
CA ALA A 232 -5.76 11.99 5.94
C ALA A 232 -6.16 11.47 7.34
N LYS A 233 -5.66 12.09 8.41
CA LYS A 233 -6.03 11.76 9.80
C LYS A 233 -7.50 12.03 10.09
N SER A 234 -8.02 13.16 9.63
CA SER A 234 -9.45 13.47 9.72
C SER A 234 -10.29 12.42 8.99
N MET A 235 -9.87 12.02 7.78
CA MET A 235 -10.53 10.93 7.02
C MET A 235 -10.58 9.65 7.86
N ALA A 236 -9.42 9.21 8.36
CA ALA A 236 -9.28 7.96 9.09
C ALA A 236 -10.24 7.85 10.30
N ASN A 237 -10.50 8.96 10.98
CA ASN A 237 -11.41 8.99 12.13
C ASN A 237 -12.88 8.89 11.72
N ASN A 238 -13.25 9.37 10.54
CA ASN A 238 -14.63 9.37 10.04
C ASN A 238 -15.01 8.09 9.27
N ILE A 239 -14.02 7.32 8.81
CA ILE A 239 -14.24 6.09 8.02
C ILE A 239 -15.20 5.10 8.68
N PRO A 240 -15.07 4.73 9.98
CA PRO A 240 -15.95 3.72 10.57
C PRO A 240 -17.43 4.07 10.45
N LYS A 241 -17.78 5.34 10.71
CA LYS A 241 -19.15 5.84 10.58
C LYS A 241 -19.63 5.79 9.12
N TYR A 242 -18.81 6.29 8.20
CA TYR A 242 -19.17 6.27 6.78
C TYR A 242 -19.40 4.85 6.26
N VAL A 243 -18.51 3.94 6.60
CA VAL A 243 -18.55 2.54 6.16
C VAL A 243 -19.84 1.86 6.63
N TYR A 244 -20.21 2.08 7.88
CA TYR A 244 -21.45 1.56 8.44
C TYR A 244 -22.69 2.08 7.68
N GLU A 245 -22.70 3.35 7.30
CA GLU A 245 -23.84 4.00 6.66
C GLU A 245 -23.94 3.73 5.14
N ASN A 246 -22.81 3.53 4.45
CA ASN A 246 -22.77 3.66 2.98
C ASN A 246 -22.13 2.47 2.24
N VAL A 247 -21.45 1.54 2.92
CA VAL A 247 -20.69 0.48 2.24
C VAL A 247 -21.38 -0.88 2.40
N ASP A 248 -21.85 -1.44 1.28
CA ASP A 248 -22.39 -2.79 1.23
C ASP A 248 -21.34 -3.81 0.78
N PHE A 249 -20.75 -4.50 1.75
CA PHE A 249 -19.73 -5.51 1.52
C PHE A 249 -20.26 -6.87 1.03
N ARG A 250 -21.58 -7.07 0.95
CA ARG A 250 -22.14 -8.28 0.34
C ARG A 250 -21.80 -8.38 -1.15
N THR A 251 -21.53 -7.24 -1.78
CA THR A 251 -21.12 -7.13 -3.18
C THR A 251 -19.67 -7.55 -3.43
N ASP A 252 -18.86 -7.71 -2.38
CA ASP A 252 -17.46 -8.08 -2.55
C ASP A 252 -17.29 -9.52 -3.00
N ALA A 253 -16.52 -9.67 -4.07
CA ALA A 253 -16.03 -10.96 -4.54
C ALA A 253 -15.36 -11.71 -3.37
N PRO A 254 -15.80 -12.94 -3.05
CA PRO A 254 -15.13 -13.74 -2.04
C PRO A 254 -13.71 -14.08 -2.50
N LEU A 255 -12.77 -14.06 -1.54
CA LEU A 255 -11.45 -14.66 -1.71
C LEU A 255 -11.66 -16.18 -1.80
N ASN A 256 -11.90 -16.70 -3.01
CA ASN A 256 -12.18 -18.11 -3.29
C ASN A 256 -10.91 -18.97 -3.15
N VAL A 257 -10.35 -18.99 -1.94
CA VAL A 257 -9.21 -19.83 -1.57
C VAL A 257 -9.77 -21.10 -0.91
N PRO A 258 -9.37 -22.31 -1.35
CA PRO A 258 -9.77 -23.57 -0.72
C PRO A 258 -9.48 -23.57 0.77
N ASP A 259 -10.30 -24.31 1.52
CA ASP A 259 -10.21 -24.35 3.00
C ASP A 259 -8.82 -24.75 3.49
N GLU A 260 -8.15 -25.67 2.79
CA GLU A 260 -6.79 -26.12 3.09
C GLU A 260 -5.72 -25.03 2.99
N TYR A 261 -5.99 -23.94 2.26
CA TYR A 261 -5.02 -22.84 2.07
C TYR A 261 -5.42 -21.53 2.76
N LYS A 262 -6.50 -21.50 3.54
CA LYS A 262 -6.98 -20.27 4.19
C LYS A 262 -5.95 -19.66 5.15
N ASP A 263 -5.13 -20.48 5.79
CA ASP A 263 -4.11 -20.01 6.72
C ASP A 263 -2.91 -19.35 6.02
N PHE A 264 -2.76 -19.52 4.70
CA PHE A 264 -1.71 -18.86 3.90
C PHE A 264 -2.08 -17.45 3.45
N VAL A 265 -3.30 -16.98 3.76
CA VAL A 265 -3.75 -15.61 3.46
C VAL A 265 -3.08 -14.64 4.42
N TRP A 266 -1.97 -14.07 3.97
CA TRP A 266 -1.07 -13.25 4.78
C TRP A 266 -1.50 -11.78 4.93
N PHE A 267 -2.52 -11.34 4.21
CA PHE A 267 -2.95 -9.94 4.16
C PHE A 267 -4.39 -9.73 4.64
N VAL A 268 -4.65 -8.53 5.17
CA VAL A 268 -5.99 -8.10 5.60
C VAL A 268 -6.88 -7.85 4.39
N ILE A 269 -8.10 -8.41 4.41
CA ILE A 269 -9.13 -8.11 3.39
C ILE A 269 -10.19 -7.15 3.95
N PRO A 270 -10.86 -6.34 3.10
CA PRO A 270 -11.97 -5.47 3.51
C PRO A 270 -13.04 -6.16 4.37
N LYS A 271 -13.37 -7.43 4.09
CA LYS A 271 -14.33 -8.20 4.90
C LYS A 271 -13.88 -8.46 6.34
N ASP A 272 -12.58 -8.56 6.60
CA ASP A 272 -12.04 -8.77 7.95
C ASP A 272 -12.32 -7.54 8.84
N ILE A 273 -12.30 -6.35 8.23
CA ILE A 273 -12.49 -5.07 8.93
C ILE A 273 -13.93 -4.89 9.38
N ILE A 274 -14.92 -5.31 8.59
CA ILE A 274 -16.34 -5.22 8.95
C ILE A 274 -16.60 -5.93 10.26
N ARG A 275 -16.18 -7.20 10.34
CA ARG A 275 -16.39 -8.01 11.54
C ARG A 275 -15.88 -7.27 12.76
N ARG A 276 -14.73 -6.60 12.62
CA ARG A 276 -14.13 -5.83 13.71
C ARG A 276 -14.80 -4.48 13.97
N ILE A 277 -15.12 -3.68 12.95
CA ILE A 277 -15.84 -2.41 13.09
C ILE A 277 -17.19 -2.65 13.77
N PHE A 278 -17.90 -3.72 13.44
CA PHE A 278 -19.16 -4.09 14.09
C PHE A 278 -18.95 -4.61 15.53
N ILE A 279 -17.93 -5.44 15.79
CA ILE A 279 -17.62 -5.94 17.14
C ILE A 279 -17.16 -4.81 18.08
N ASP A 280 -16.26 -3.92 17.63
CA ASP A 280 -15.79 -2.78 18.43
C ASP A 280 -16.91 -1.74 18.65
N TYR A 281 -17.96 -1.72 17.82
CA TYR A 281 -19.16 -0.89 18.04
C TYR A 281 -20.12 -1.49 19.08
N GLU A 282 -20.13 -2.81 19.25
CA GLU A 282 -21.06 -3.49 20.17
C GLU A 282 -20.42 -3.91 21.50
N GLN A 283 -19.20 -4.48 21.56
CA GLN A 283 -18.54 -4.85 22.82
C GLN A 283 -16.99 -4.94 22.70
N ASN A 284 -16.28 -4.26 23.61
CA ASN A 284 -14.83 -4.33 23.83
C ASN A 284 -14.38 -5.74 24.28
N GLN A 285 -14.28 -6.72 23.37
CA GLN A 285 -13.59 -7.99 23.65
C GLN A 285 -12.69 -8.44 22.49
N VAL A 286 -11.42 -8.64 22.81
CA VAL A 286 -10.41 -9.29 21.95
C VAL A 286 -10.57 -10.80 22.14
N THR A 287 -10.92 -11.52 21.07
CA THR A 287 -10.95 -12.99 21.07
C THR A 287 -9.68 -13.57 20.43
N ASP A 288 -9.36 -14.79 20.85
CA ASP A 288 -8.06 -15.48 20.79
C ASP A 288 -7.30 -15.52 19.45
N LEU A 289 -5.97 -15.54 19.61
CA LEU A 289 -4.92 -15.26 18.63
C LEU A 289 -4.62 -16.46 17.69
N LYS A 290 -4.62 -16.22 16.38
CA LYS A 290 -3.89 -17.06 15.41
C LYS A 290 -2.45 -16.53 15.25
N PRO A 291 -1.44 -17.40 14.99
CA PRO A 291 -0.07 -16.98 14.75
C PRO A 291 0.06 -16.15 13.46
N GLU A 292 1.09 -15.30 13.40
CA GLU A 292 1.44 -14.47 12.22
C GLU A 292 1.69 -15.34 10.99
N PRO A 293 1.29 -14.91 9.77
CA PRO A 293 1.44 -15.69 8.56
C PRO A 293 2.91 -15.93 8.18
N PHE A 294 3.78 -14.99 8.51
CA PHE A 294 5.24 -15.11 8.45
C PHE A 294 5.88 -14.03 9.32
N ARG A 295 7.15 -14.23 9.73
CA ARG A 295 7.96 -13.24 10.44
C ARG A 295 9.13 -12.83 9.56
N PRO A 296 9.18 -11.57 9.08
CA PRO A 296 10.33 -11.07 8.34
C PRO A 296 11.61 -11.24 9.14
N LYS A 297 12.73 -11.55 8.48
CA LYS A 297 14.03 -11.56 9.13
C LYS A 297 14.33 -10.13 9.63
N MET A 298 14.38 -9.97 10.95
CA MET A 298 14.94 -8.78 11.56
C MET A 298 16.45 -8.96 11.71
N ASP A 299 17.21 -7.88 11.59
CA ASP A 299 18.64 -7.95 11.91
C ASP A 299 18.82 -8.22 13.42
N ASP A 300 19.57 -9.28 13.73
CA ASP A 300 20.16 -9.53 15.06
C ASP A 300 21.34 -8.57 15.33
#